data_AF-A0A7C1H150-F1
#
_entry.id   AF-A0A7C1H150-F1
#
_cell.length_a   1.000
_cell.length_b   1.000
_cell.length_c   1.000
_cell.angle_alpha   90.00
_cell.angle_beta   90.00
_cell.angle_gamma   90.00
#
_symmetry.space_group_name_H-M   'P 1'
#
loop_
_entity.id
_entity.type
_entity.pdbx_description
1 polymer ?
#
loop_
_entity_poly.entity_id
_entity_poly.type
_entity_poly.pdbx_seq_one_letter_code
_entity_poly.pdbx_strand_id
1 'polypeptide(L)'
;MNDSVYSVDRYFSNSMGKIAELGSIREQRVARVEIYPVQFNPLANKLKVYSHIKVELDFIFPKSAVVKDVGPFYKACKATILNYR
;
A
#
# COMPACT_ATOMS: atom_id res chain seq x y z
N MET A 1 -18.35 -22.82 4.39
CA MET A 1 -17.09 -22.49 3.67
C MET A 1 -17.47 -22.10 2.25
N ASN A 2 -16.75 -21.17 1.61
CA ASN A 2 -17.10 -20.72 0.25
C ASN A 2 -16.34 -21.54 -0.79
N ASP A 3 -16.86 -22.74 -1.09
CA ASP A 3 -16.15 -23.78 -1.82
C ASP A 3 -15.72 -23.35 -3.23
N SER A 4 -16.47 -22.44 -3.87
CA SER A 4 -16.16 -21.93 -5.21
C SER A 4 -14.82 -21.18 -5.30
N VAL A 5 -14.37 -20.53 -4.22
CA VAL A 5 -13.11 -19.77 -4.21
C VAL A 5 -11.91 -20.70 -4.02
N TYR A 6 -12.07 -21.80 -3.28
CA TYR A 6 -10.98 -22.73 -3.00
C TYR A 6 -10.69 -23.71 -4.14
N SER A 7 -11.57 -23.80 -5.14
CA SER A 7 -11.38 -24.66 -6.32
C SER A 7 -10.60 -24.00 -7.46
N VAL A 8 -10.15 -22.75 -7.32
CA VAL A 8 -9.52 -21.98 -8.40
C VAL A 8 -7.99 -22.15 -8.40
N ASP A 9 -7.42 -22.54 -9.54
CA ASP A 9 -5.96 -22.59 -9.73
C ASP A 9 -5.35 -21.21 -9.99
N ARG A 10 -5.35 -20.34 -8.96
CA ARG A 10 -4.69 -19.03 -9.04
C ARG A 10 -4.18 -18.57 -7.70
N TYR A 11 -3.14 -17.74 -7.73
CA TYR A 11 -2.70 -17.01 -6.55
C TYR A 11 -3.66 -15.87 -6.23
N PHE A 12 -4.23 -15.88 -5.03
CA PHE A 12 -4.97 -14.74 -4.50
C PHE A 12 -4.03 -13.59 -4.14
N SER A 13 -4.59 -12.37 -4.22
CA SER A 13 -3.96 -11.04 -4.30
C SER A 13 -3.63 -10.55 -5.71
N ASN A 14 -3.40 -11.45 -6.69
CA ASN A 14 -3.15 -11.20 -8.14
C ASN A 14 -2.17 -10.05 -8.52
N SER A 15 -1.59 -9.37 -7.54
CA SER A 15 -0.80 -8.16 -7.62
C SER A 15 0.14 -8.13 -6.42
N MET A 16 1.29 -7.49 -6.58
CA MET A 16 2.27 -7.34 -5.49
C MET A 16 1.86 -6.27 -4.47
N GLY A 17 0.86 -5.45 -4.82
CA GLY A 17 0.43 -4.31 -4.05
C GLY A 17 -0.39 -3.35 -4.91
N LYS A 18 -0.87 -2.27 -4.29
CA LYS A 18 -1.61 -1.21 -4.98
C LYS A 18 -1.49 0.11 -4.24
N ILE A 19 -1.76 1.21 -4.95
CA ILE A 19 -2.10 2.48 -4.31
C ILE A 19 -3.57 2.38 -3.91
N ALA A 20 -3.83 2.23 -2.62
CA ALA A 20 -5.16 1.90 -2.11
C ALA A 20 -6.06 3.13 -1.97
N GLU A 21 -5.48 4.27 -1.58
CA GLU A 21 -6.24 5.48 -1.30
C GLU A 21 -5.36 6.71 -1.43
N LEU A 22 -5.92 7.78 -1.97
CA LEU A 22 -5.35 9.13 -1.94
C LEU A 22 -6.21 9.95 -0.99
N GLY A 23 -5.60 10.44 0.08
CA GLY A 23 -6.26 11.23 1.11
C GLY A 23 -5.46 12.45 1.50
N SER A 24 -5.82 13.04 2.63
CA SER A 24 -5.08 14.16 3.22
C SER A 24 -5.13 14.11 4.73
N ILE A 25 -4.02 14.48 5.36
CA ILE A 25 -3.96 14.85 6.77
C ILE A 25 -3.93 16.37 6.81
N ARG A 26 -5.08 16.99 7.14
CA ARG A 26 -5.30 18.43 6.97
C ARG A 26 -4.99 18.87 5.53
N GLU A 27 -3.95 19.66 5.32
CA GLU A 27 -3.53 20.17 4.01
C GLU A 27 -2.46 19.30 3.34
N GLN A 28 -1.89 18.32 4.05
CA GLN A 28 -0.88 17.42 3.50
C GLN A 28 -1.55 16.25 2.79
N ARG A 29 -1.38 16.16 1.47
CA ARG A 29 -1.83 15.00 0.68
C ARG A 29 -0.99 13.75 1.00
N VAL A 30 -1.65 12.60 1.12
CA VAL A 30 -1.01 11.33 1.43
C VAL A 30 -1.57 10.22 0.55
N ALA A 31 -0.78 9.17 0.35
CA ALA A 31 -1.21 7.96 -0.35
C ALA A 31 -0.97 6.74 0.55
N ARG A 32 -1.96 5.84 0.64
CA ARG A 32 -1.76 4.51 1.24
C ARG A 32 -1.28 3.55 0.17
N VAL A 33 -0.09 2.99 0.38
CA VAL A 33 0.46 1.92 -0.46
C VAL A 33 0.30 0.60 0.29
N GLU A 34 -0.43 -0.33 -0.31
CA GLU A 34 -0.59 -1.69 0.22
C GLU A 34 0.36 -2.62 -0.53
N ILE A 35 1.04 -3.50 0.21
CA ILE A 35 1.96 -4.51 -0.32
C ILE A 35 1.43 -5.87 0.13
N TYR A 36 1.40 -6.84 -0.78
CA TYR A 36 0.87 -8.18 -0.55
C TYR A 36 1.99 -9.24 -0.68
N PRO A 37 2.86 -9.39 0.34
CA PRO A 37 4.04 -10.26 0.26
C PRO A 37 3.71 -11.76 0.35
N VAL A 38 2.49 -12.10 0.74
CA VAL A 38 2.03 -13.49 0.87
C VAL A 38 0.89 -13.70 -0.11
N GLN A 39 1.05 -14.68 -0.98
CA GLN A 39 0.04 -15.08 -1.96
C GLN A 39 -0.25 -16.56 -1.81
N PHE A 40 -1.53 -16.92 -1.86
CA PHE A 40 -1.99 -18.30 -1.67
C PHE A 40 -2.70 -18.80 -2.91
N ASN A 41 -2.33 -19.99 -3.38
CA ASN A 41 -3.09 -20.75 -4.38
C ASN A 41 -3.79 -21.91 -3.65
N PRO A 42 -5.14 -21.95 -3.64
CA PRO A 42 -5.90 -22.91 -2.87
C PRO A 42 -5.90 -24.31 -3.50
N LEU A 43 -5.94 -24.40 -4.84
CA LEU A 43 -6.03 -25.68 -5.54
C LEU A 43 -4.68 -26.40 -5.49
N ALA A 44 -3.59 -25.66 -5.71
CA ALA A 44 -2.25 -26.19 -5.60
C ALA A 44 -1.76 -26.35 -4.15
N ASN A 45 -2.51 -25.82 -3.18
CA ASN A 45 -2.14 -25.71 -1.76
C ASN A 45 -0.71 -25.15 -1.56
N LYS A 46 -0.40 -24.06 -2.28
CA LYS A 46 0.93 -23.43 -2.29
C LYS A 46 0.88 -22.01 -1.79
N LEU A 47 1.83 -21.67 -0.92
CA LEU A 47 2.13 -20.31 -0.51
C LEU A 47 3.33 -19.80 -1.30
N LYS A 48 3.21 -18.56 -1.80
CA LYS A 48 4.29 -17.80 -2.38
C LYS A 48 4.57 -16.63 -1.46
N VAL A 49 5.77 -16.58 -0.91
CA VAL A 49 6.19 -15.58 0.08
C VAL A 49 7.38 -14.83 -0.47
N TYR A 50 7.26 -13.51 -0.52
CA TYR A 50 8.32 -12.60 -0.93
C TYR A 50 9.06 -12.11 0.31
N SER A 51 10.31 -12.55 0.48
CA SER A 51 11.15 -12.15 1.62
C SER A 51 11.73 -10.74 1.48
N HIS A 52 11.87 -10.26 0.24
CA HIS A 52 12.42 -8.95 -0.07
C HIS A 52 11.61 -8.30 -1.19
N ILE A 53 11.16 -7.07 -0.97
CA ILE A 53 10.40 -6.28 -1.94
C ILE A 53 11.02 -4.89 -1.98
N LYS A 54 11.42 -4.46 -3.18
CA LYS A 54 11.82 -3.07 -3.45
C LYS A 54 10.66 -2.37 -4.13
N VAL A 55 10.20 -1.26 -3.56
CA VAL A 55 9.12 -0.44 -4.10
C VAL A 55 9.68 0.92 -4.47
N GLU A 56 9.36 1.38 -5.68
CA GLU A 56 9.67 2.72 -6.17
C GLU A 56 8.35 3.44 -6.43
N LEU A 57 8.25 4.69 -5.98
CA LEU A 57 7.04 5.51 -6.05
C LEU A 57 7.37 6.83 -6.72
N ASP A 58 6.79 7.05 -7.89
CA ASP A 58 6.92 8.29 -8.65
C ASP A 58 5.68 9.17 -8.47
N PHE A 59 5.90 10.43 -8.07
CA PHE A 59 4.85 11.43 -8.01
C PHE A 59 4.77 12.17 -9.34
N ILE A 60 3.81 11.77 -10.17
CA ILE A 60 3.62 12.35 -11.51
C ILE A 60 2.77 13.62 -11.40
N PHE A 61 3.24 14.74 -11.97
CA PHE A 61 2.56 16.05 -11.96
C PHE A 61 2.15 16.54 -10.56
N PRO A 62 3.09 16.72 -9.62
CA PRO A 62 2.76 17.23 -8.29
C PRO A 62 2.20 18.65 -8.39
N LYS A 63 1.03 18.88 -7.78
CA LYS A 63 0.36 20.19 -7.77
C LYS A 63 0.85 21.12 -6.65
N SER A 64 1.55 20.58 -5.66
CA SER A 64 2.06 21.33 -4.52
C SER A 64 3.30 20.65 -3.94
N ALA A 65 4.12 21.44 -3.23
CA ALA A 65 5.16 20.90 -2.37
C ALA A 65 4.56 20.20 -1.13
N VAL A 66 5.42 19.54 -0.35
CA VAL A 66 5.06 19.00 0.98
C VAL A 66 4.71 20.17 1.91
N VAL A 67 3.51 20.12 2.48
CA VAL A 67 3.00 21.13 3.41
C VAL A 67 3.50 20.79 4.80
N LYS A 68 4.48 21.54 5.30
CA LYS A 68 5.06 21.33 6.64
C LYS A 68 4.32 22.03 7.76
N ASP A 69 3.69 23.16 7.44
CA ASP A 69 2.95 23.98 8.39
C ASP A 69 1.51 23.48 8.61
N VAL A 70 1.40 22.23 9.06
CA VAL A 70 0.11 21.62 9.42
C VAL A 70 -0.29 21.92 10.87
N GLY A 71 0.39 22.86 11.54
CA GLY A 71 0.16 23.25 12.92
C GLY A 71 0.25 22.05 13.90
N PRO A 72 -0.77 21.80 14.73
CA PRO A 72 -0.72 20.75 15.76
C PRO A 72 -0.57 19.33 15.18
N PHE A 73 -0.91 19.14 13.90
CA PHE A 73 -0.81 17.85 13.22
C PHE A 73 0.60 17.50 12.75
N TYR A 74 1.58 18.38 12.93
CA TYR A 74 2.96 18.14 12.46
C TYR A 74 3.54 16.84 13.03
N LYS A 75 3.31 16.59 14.31
CA LYS A 75 3.76 15.35 14.97
C LYS A 75 3.10 14.11 14.38
N ALA A 76 1.81 14.18 14.05
CA ALA A 76 1.08 13.08 13.43
C ALA A 76 1.59 12.80 12.01
N CYS A 77 1.73 13.83 11.17
CA CYS A 77 2.31 13.70 9.84
C CYS A 77 3.72 13.08 9.89
N LYS A 78 4.57 13.56 10.80
CA LYS A 78 5.94 13.05 10.98
C LYS A 78 5.99 11.59 11.48
N ALA A 79 5.02 11.17 12.29
CA ALA A 79 4.98 9.80 12.82
C ALA A 79 4.37 8.78 11.84
N THR A 80 3.46 9.22 10.97
CA THR A 80 2.67 8.31 10.12
C THR A 80 3.15 8.26 8.66
N ILE A 81 3.65 9.37 8.12
CA ILE A 81 4.05 9.45 6.71
C ILE A 81 5.53 9.09 6.59
N LEU A 82 5.81 8.00 5.88
CA LEU A 82 7.16 7.42 5.74
C LEU A 82 8.22 8.42 5.22
N ASN A 83 7.85 9.30 4.29
CA ASN A 83 8.75 10.22 3.61
C ASN A 83 8.60 11.69 4.05
N TYR A 84 7.95 11.95 5.19
CA TYR A 84 7.73 13.31 5.69
C TYR A 84 8.95 13.80 6.49
N ARG A 85 9.72 14.72 5.88
CA ARG A 85 10.93 15.36 6.43
C ARG A 85 10.82 16.86 6.31
#